data_AF-A0A317VQ87-F1
#
_entry.id   AF-A0A317VQ87-F1
#
_cell.length_a   1.000
_cell.length_b   1.000
_cell.length_c   1.000
_cell.angle_alpha   90.00
_cell.angle_beta   90.00
_cell.angle_gamma   90.00
#
_symmetry.space_group_name_H-M   'P 1'
#
loop_
_entity.id
_entity.type
_entity.pdbx_description
1 polymer ?
#
loop_
_entity_poly.entity_id
_entity_poly.type
_entity_poly.pdbx_seq_one_letter_code
_entity_poly.pdbx_strand_id
1 'polypeptide(L)'
;MSEVSNPISKLESYISRLLDEAGIPNCIWGERVLNILGTSVFDCPIYFGGSKCSVDQPFTGHRRFLLWVIPDRYIDQAAQILDKAKLSRDGDNRAGWSMGDYVYLPPSQLNVKQTIHLFRKSRISWTFPDPPVGRLGWEDSYFYCLTSDQKFRHETIQLSDRPSEKDWPVKMPGPEPFFEALVSLCVREYEAPLTQSFWQKAAHRLVRDVLHRQNRPYMRIDNILSPFHFYDAELSRAITQNAKDRWLYDIYRAMKRLNELPRPERGLLSGYRRSECMQETRPRMDTGLDHLQNDCSELQDSRDWCKRRAEDIKHDIARGITELRKQLWNLRPLPHIRLGAITGDGSRL
;
A
#
# COMPACT_ATOMS: atom_id res chain seq x y z
N MET A 1 35.24 4.67 -14.30
CA MET A 1 33.81 5.01 -14.14
C MET A 1 33.57 5.26 -12.66
N SER A 2 33.17 6.48 -12.27
CA SER A 2 32.78 6.76 -10.88
C SER A 2 31.53 5.94 -10.57
N GLU A 3 31.58 5.18 -9.47
CA GLU A 3 30.43 4.43 -8.98
C GLU A 3 29.31 5.43 -8.68
N VAL A 4 28.26 5.44 -9.50
CA VAL A 4 27.08 6.29 -9.29
C VAL A 4 26.52 5.92 -7.94
N SER A 5 26.67 6.81 -6.96
CA SER A 5 26.15 6.57 -5.62
C SER A 5 24.63 6.50 -5.69
N ASN A 6 24.04 5.42 -5.15
CA ASN A 6 22.60 5.24 -4.99
C ASN A 6 22.23 5.50 -3.53
N PRO A 7 22.16 6.78 -3.10
CA PRO A 7 22.11 7.11 -1.69
C PRO A 7 20.82 6.67 -1.01
N ILE A 8 19.68 6.64 -1.74
CA ILE A 8 18.41 6.17 -1.17
C ILE A 8 18.49 4.67 -0.93
N SER A 9 18.98 3.91 -1.91
CA SER A 9 19.15 2.46 -1.79
C SER A 9 20.05 2.07 -0.63
N LYS A 10 21.19 2.76 -0.47
CA LYS A 10 22.10 2.56 0.68
C LYS A 10 21.42 2.89 2.01
N LEU A 11 20.60 3.95 2.05
CA LEU A 11 19.82 4.31 3.22
C LEU A 11 18.75 3.26 3.54
N GLU A 12 18.06 2.74 2.52
CA GLU A 12 17.04 1.69 2.67
C GLU A 12 17.66 0.40 3.23
N SER A 13 18.77 -0.06 2.65
CA SER A 13 19.51 -1.21 3.17
C SER A 13 20.02 -0.97 4.60
N TYR A 14 20.52 0.24 4.89
CA TYR A 14 20.97 0.58 6.25
C TYR A 14 19.85 0.49 7.28
N ILE A 15 18.66 1.05 6.98
CA ILE A 15 17.50 0.99 7.87
C ILE A 15 17.01 -0.45 8.02
N SER A 16 16.89 -1.20 6.91
CA SER A 16 16.48 -2.60 6.92
C SER A 16 17.39 -3.44 7.82
N ARG A 17 18.71 -3.23 7.72
CA ARG A 17 19.72 -3.89 8.59
C ARG A 17 19.51 -3.58 10.06
N LEU A 18 19.39 -2.30 10.41
CA LEU A 18 19.19 -1.88 11.81
C LEU A 18 17.96 -2.54 12.43
N LEU A 19 16.87 -2.61 11.67
CA LEU A 19 15.62 -3.20 12.14
C LEU A 19 15.70 -4.73 12.20
N ASP A 20 16.27 -5.39 11.20
CA ASP A 20 16.43 -6.85 11.18
C ASP A 20 17.37 -7.35 12.28
N GLU A 21 18.51 -6.68 12.50
CA GLU A 21 19.44 -7.01 13.59
C GLU A 21 18.82 -6.81 14.98
N ALA A 22 17.82 -5.92 15.10
CA ALA A 22 17.04 -5.72 16.31
C ALA A 22 15.85 -6.70 16.44
N GLY A 23 15.66 -7.61 15.48
CA GLY A 23 14.54 -8.55 15.45
C GLY A 23 13.19 -7.89 15.14
N ILE A 24 13.19 -6.72 14.49
CA ILE A 24 12.00 -5.93 14.19
C ILE A 24 11.54 -6.20 12.76
N PRO A 25 10.35 -6.79 12.58
CA PRO A 25 9.84 -7.03 11.25
C PRO A 25 9.47 -5.73 10.53
N ASN A 26 9.84 -5.62 9.25
CA ASN A 26 9.74 -4.37 8.49
C ASN A 26 9.64 -4.62 6.97
N CYS A 27 9.03 -3.67 6.25
CA CYS A 27 9.15 -3.56 4.79
C CYS A 27 8.94 -2.11 4.34
N ILE A 28 9.43 -1.75 3.15
CA ILE A 28 9.14 -0.44 2.53
C ILE A 28 7.72 -0.40 1.93
N TRP A 29 7.17 0.81 1.71
CA TRP A 29 5.82 1.04 1.18
C TRP A 29 5.72 2.25 0.23
N GLY A 30 4.59 2.36 -0.45
CA GLY A 30 4.15 3.54 -1.21
C GLY A 30 4.99 3.86 -2.44
N GLU A 31 5.45 5.11 -2.56
CA GLU A 31 6.11 5.60 -3.78
C GLU A 31 7.35 4.77 -4.16
N ARG A 32 8.14 4.34 -3.17
CA ARG A 32 9.32 3.50 -3.47
C ARG A 32 8.94 2.14 -4.06
N VAL A 33 7.87 1.52 -3.57
CA VAL A 33 7.33 0.27 -4.15
C VAL A 33 6.86 0.52 -5.58
N LEU A 34 6.09 1.58 -5.82
CA LEU A 34 5.65 1.96 -7.16
C LEU A 34 6.82 2.17 -8.14
N ASN A 35 7.94 2.72 -7.69
CA ASN A 35 9.13 2.94 -8.51
C ASN A 35 9.83 1.64 -8.87
N ILE A 36 9.92 0.73 -7.90
CA ILE A 36 10.52 -0.59 -8.11
C ILE A 36 9.65 -1.39 -9.11
N LEU A 37 8.33 -1.29 -9.02
CA LEU A 37 7.39 -1.89 -9.96
C LEU A 37 7.36 -1.19 -11.33
N GLY A 38 8.08 -0.07 -11.48
CA GLY A 38 8.34 0.55 -12.77
C GLY A 38 7.40 1.67 -13.17
N THR A 39 6.60 2.18 -12.24
CA THR A 39 5.81 3.40 -12.50
C THR A 39 6.75 4.62 -12.63
N SER A 40 6.44 5.55 -13.54
CA SER A 40 7.19 6.82 -13.61
C SER A 40 6.64 7.80 -12.57
N VAL A 41 7.47 8.17 -11.59
CA VAL A 41 7.11 9.27 -10.66
C VAL A 41 7.08 10.62 -11.37
N PHE A 42 7.85 10.74 -12.45
CA PHE A 42 8.24 12.03 -13.01
C PHE A 42 7.06 12.88 -13.53
N ASP A 43 5.93 12.27 -13.91
CA ASP A 43 4.88 13.01 -14.61
C ASP A 43 3.78 13.56 -13.71
N CYS A 44 3.72 13.16 -12.43
CA CYS A 44 2.78 13.76 -11.49
C CYS A 44 3.18 13.44 -10.05
N PRO A 45 3.69 14.38 -9.26
CA PRO A 45 3.68 14.26 -7.81
C PRO A 45 2.25 13.95 -7.36
N ILE A 46 2.08 13.06 -6.38
CA ILE A 46 0.75 12.87 -5.79
C ILE A 46 0.46 14.12 -4.95
N TYR A 47 -0.10 15.16 -5.58
CA TYR A 47 -0.46 16.40 -4.90
C TYR A 47 -1.60 16.14 -3.92
N PHE A 48 -1.39 16.55 -2.68
CA PHE A 48 -2.43 16.68 -1.68
C PHE A 48 -3.05 18.08 -1.81
N GLY A 49 -4.31 18.14 -2.23
CA GLY A 49 -5.06 19.38 -2.39
C GLY A 49 -5.08 19.87 -3.83
N GLY A 50 -6.28 20.00 -4.40
CA GLY A 50 -6.53 20.52 -5.75
C GLY A 50 -6.27 22.02 -5.90
N SER A 51 -5.35 22.60 -5.14
CA SER A 51 -4.93 23.97 -5.37
C SER A 51 -4.19 23.99 -6.70
N LYS A 52 -4.76 24.66 -7.71
CA LYS A 52 -4.08 24.95 -8.98
C LYS A 52 -2.76 25.61 -8.62
N CYS A 53 -1.68 24.86 -8.68
CA CYS A 53 -0.34 25.40 -8.53
C CYS A 53 -0.17 26.44 -9.62
N SER A 54 -0.01 27.70 -9.22
CA SER A 54 0.41 28.76 -10.13
C SER A 54 1.70 28.32 -10.80
N VAL A 55 1.72 28.36 -12.13
CA VAL A 55 2.79 27.87 -13.01
C VAL A 55 4.14 28.54 -12.72
N ASP A 56 4.16 29.65 -11.98
CA ASP A 56 5.31 30.54 -11.86
C ASP A 56 6.14 30.38 -10.58
N GLN A 57 5.84 29.42 -9.70
CA GLN A 57 6.75 29.09 -8.59
C GLN A 57 7.56 27.83 -8.92
N PRO A 58 8.89 27.93 -9.12
CA PRO A 58 9.74 26.75 -9.25
C PRO A 58 9.60 25.92 -7.98
N PHE A 59 8.85 24.82 -8.07
CA PHE A 59 8.55 23.89 -7.00
C PHE A 59 9.83 23.13 -6.58
N THR A 60 10.66 23.80 -5.79
CA THR A 60 11.92 23.28 -5.24
C THR A 60 11.72 22.30 -4.08
N GLY A 61 10.48 22.01 -3.70
CA GLY A 61 10.14 21.35 -2.43
C GLY A 61 9.32 20.05 -2.55
N HIS A 62 9.49 19.26 -3.61
CA HIS A 62 8.88 17.93 -3.67
C HIS A 62 9.47 17.01 -2.59
N ARG A 63 8.89 17.05 -1.38
CA ARG A 63 9.23 16.12 -0.31
C ARG A 63 8.71 14.74 -0.72
N ARG A 64 9.62 13.92 -1.23
CA ARG A 64 9.41 12.49 -1.39
C ARG A 64 9.60 11.81 -0.04
N PHE A 65 8.89 10.71 0.18
CA PHE A 65 8.87 10.01 1.46
C PHE A 65 9.39 8.59 1.30
N LEU A 66 10.23 8.13 2.24
CA LEU A 66 10.57 6.72 2.40
C LEU A 66 9.65 6.14 3.47
N LEU A 67 8.59 5.46 3.03
CA LEU A 67 7.58 4.90 3.93
C LEU A 67 8.00 3.49 4.35
N TRP A 68 7.92 3.21 5.64
CA TRP A 68 8.22 1.91 6.25
C TRP A 68 7.01 1.40 7.01
N VAL A 69 6.65 0.14 6.79
CA VAL A 69 5.60 -0.55 7.53
C VAL A 69 6.25 -1.34 8.65
N ILE A 70 5.83 -1.08 9.89
CA ILE A 70 6.28 -1.77 11.09
C ILE A 70 5.04 -2.34 11.81
N PRO A 71 5.04 -3.61 12.25
CA PRO A 71 3.93 -4.12 13.06
C PRO A 71 3.74 -3.28 14.31
N ASP A 72 2.48 -3.06 14.66
CA ASP A 72 2.06 -2.13 15.71
C ASP A 72 2.82 -2.32 17.03
N ARG A 73 3.08 -3.58 17.42
CA ARG A 73 3.78 -3.95 18.65
C ARG A 73 5.27 -3.57 18.68
N TYR A 74 5.87 -3.26 17.52
CA TYR A 74 7.29 -2.93 17.40
C TYR A 74 7.55 -1.47 16.99
N ILE A 75 6.53 -0.67 16.71
CA ILE A 75 6.72 0.69 16.16
C ILE A 75 7.57 1.59 17.07
N ASP A 76 7.33 1.52 18.39
CA ASP A 76 8.06 2.34 19.36
C ASP A 76 9.50 1.85 19.53
N GLN A 77 9.71 0.53 19.50
CA GLN A 77 11.04 -0.07 19.51
C GLN A 77 11.82 0.29 18.24
N ALA A 78 11.17 0.27 17.08
CA ALA A 78 11.79 0.67 15.80
C ALA A 78 12.27 2.12 15.86
N ALA A 79 11.45 3.01 16.41
CA ALA A 79 11.83 4.41 16.63
C ALA A 79 13.07 4.53 17.54
N GLN A 80 13.10 3.80 18.66
CA GLN A 80 14.28 3.78 19.56
C GLN A 80 15.55 3.28 18.87
N ILE A 81 15.44 2.28 17.99
CA ILE A 81 16.59 1.78 17.20
C ILE A 81 17.11 2.86 16.25
N LEU A 82 16.23 3.59 15.57
CA LEU A 82 16.64 4.70 14.69
C LEU A 82 17.24 5.88 15.48
N ASP A 83 16.71 6.18 16.67
CA ASP A 83 17.29 7.18 17.57
C ASP A 83 18.71 6.79 18.01
N LYS A 84 18.90 5.53 18.41
CA LYS A 84 20.22 4.98 18.81
C LYS A 84 21.22 5.02 17.64
N ALA A 85 20.73 4.82 16.42
CA ALA A 85 21.50 4.97 15.19
C ALA A 85 21.75 6.44 14.80
N LYS A 86 21.37 7.40 15.64
CA LYS A 86 21.56 8.85 15.47
C LYS A 86 20.84 9.44 14.25
N LEU A 87 19.76 8.81 13.80
CA LEU A 87 18.87 9.47 12.85
C LEU A 87 18.12 10.58 13.58
N SER A 88 18.15 11.79 13.03
CA SER A 88 17.48 12.93 13.65
C SER A 88 15.97 12.80 13.45
N ARG A 89 15.20 12.78 14.54
CA ARG A 89 13.74 12.93 14.45
C ARG A 89 13.42 14.29 13.83
N ASP A 90 12.40 14.34 12.97
CA ASP A 90 11.84 15.61 12.50
C ASP A 90 11.00 16.20 13.65
N GLY A 91 11.69 16.76 14.63
CA GLY A 91 11.17 17.20 15.92
C GLY A 91 10.07 18.24 15.72
N ASP A 92 8.82 17.82 15.91
CA ASP A 92 7.63 18.68 15.87
C ASP A 92 7.47 19.50 14.59
N ASN A 93 7.78 18.95 13.41
CA ASN A 93 7.49 19.67 12.17
C ASN A 93 5.97 19.78 11.95
N ARG A 94 5.37 20.79 12.59
CA ARG A 94 4.04 21.37 12.43
C ARG A 94 3.81 21.92 11.02
N ALA A 95 4.75 21.71 10.10
CA ALA A 95 4.60 21.99 8.68
C ALA A 95 3.46 21.19 8.01
N GLY A 96 2.74 20.33 8.75
CA GLY A 96 1.38 19.91 8.41
C GLY A 96 1.28 18.64 7.56
N TRP A 97 2.41 18.01 7.22
CA TRP A 97 2.48 16.88 6.28
C TRP A 97 3.20 15.65 6.84
N SER A 98 3.20 15.45 8.15
CA SER A 98 3.65 14.17 8.72
C SER A 98 2.56 13.12 8.51
N MET A 99 2.84 12.10 7.69
CA MET A 99 1.93 10.96 7.54
C MET A 99 2.27 9.81 8.51
N GLY A 100 3.53 9.71 8.94
CA GLY A 100 4.03 8.57 9.72
C GLY A 100 3.78 8.76 11.22
N ASP A 101 3.78 7.65 11.96
CA ASP A 101 3.77 7.65 13.43
C ASP A 101 5.08 8.21 13.98
N TYR A 102 6.20 7.95 13.29
CA TYR A 102 7.50 8.57 13.53
C TYR A 102 8.09 9.08 12.22
N VAL A 103 8.76 10.24 12.27
CA VAL A 103 9.40 10.86 11.10
C VAL A 103 10.84 11.20 11.42
N TYR A 104 11.73 10.83 10.51
CA TYR A 104 13.17 11.04 10.60
C TYR A 104 13.70 11.77 9.38
N LEU A 105 14.71 12.60 9.62
CA LEU A 105 15.54 13.19 8.58
C LEU A 105 16.62 12.18 8.19
N PRO A 106 16.94 12.06 6.88
CA PRO A 106 18.06 11.23 6.46
C PRO A 106 19.37 11.83 6.97
N PRO A 107 20.43 11.01 7.13
CA PRO A 107 21.77 11.52 7.45
C PRO A 107 22.21 12.58 6.43
N SER A 108 22.64 13.75 6.90
CA SER A 108 23.01 14.89 6.05
C SER A 108 24.13 14.55 5.06
N GLN A 109 24.95 13.54 5.37
CA GLN A 109 26.05 13.08 4.53
C GLN A 109 25.59 12.34 3.26
N LEU A 110 24.36 11.81 3.23
CA LEU A 110 23.88 11.00 2.10
C LEU A 110 23.28 11.84 0.96
N ASN A 111 23.14 13.16 1.11
CA ASN A 111 22.47 14.05 0.15
C ASN A 111 21.08 13.51 -0.29
N VAL A 112 20.40 12.81 0.61
CA VAL A 112 19.02 12.33 0.44
C VAL A 112 18.09 13.43 0.93
N LYS A 113 17.09 13.80 0.12
CA LYS A 113 16.10 14.82 0.50
C LYS A 113 14.82 14.22 1.08
N GLN A 114 14.69 12.90 0.96
CA GLN A 114 13.53 12.14 1.38
C GLN A 114 13.52 11.98 2.90
N THR A 115 12.37 12.27 3.51
CA THR A 115 12.13 11.97 4.93
C THR A 115 11.75 10.51 5.08
N ILE A 116 12.11 9.91 6.22
CA ILE A 116 11.82 8.52 6.56
C ILE A 116 10.59 8.51 7.47
N HIS A 117 9.56 7.78 7.10
CA HIS A 117 8.31 7.70 7.85
C HIS A 117 8.05 6.27 8.28
N LEU A 118 7.93 6.04 9.58
CA LEU A 118 7.49 4.75 10.12
C LEU A 118 5.97 4.76 10.28
N PHE A 119 5.31 3.73 9.78
CA PHE A 119 3.87 3.52 9.93
C PHE A 119 3.60 2.25 10.70
N ARG A 120 2.65 2.31 11.62
CA ARG A 120 1.99 1.12 12.13
C ARG A 120 1.32 0.35 10.99
N LYS A 121 1.50 -0.97 10.97
CA LYS A 121 0.91 -1.86 9.95
C LYS A 121 -0.60 -1.71 9.86
N SER A 122 -1.29 -1.62 11.00
CA SER A 122 -2.75 -1.43 11.05
C SER A 122 -3.24 -0.17 10.31
N ARG A 123 -2.37 0.82 10.09
CA ARG A 123 -2.72 2.08 9.40
C ARG A 123 -2.64 2.00 7.88
N ILE A 124 -1.89 1.06 7.30
CA ILE A 124 -1.68 1.04 5.83
C ILE A 124 -1.82 -0.34 5.19
N SER A 125 -1.69 -1.42 5.94
CA SER A 125 -1.75 -2.79 5.44
C SER A 125 -2.32 -3.75 6.50
N TRP A 126 -3.45 -3.38 7.12
CA TRP A 126 -4.05 -4.16 8.21
C TRP A 126 -4.48 -5.58 7.83
N THR A 127 -4.68 -5.84 6.54
CA THR A 127 -5.05 -7.15 6.01
C THR A 127 -3.85 -8.08 5.80
N PHE A 128 -2.62 -7.57 5.92
CA PHE A 128 -1.41 -8.35 5.67
C PHE A 128 -0.98 -9.11 6.93
N PRO A 129 -0.25 -10.23 6.80
CA PRO A 129 0.54 -10.75 7.90
C PRO A 129 1.60 -9.73 8.35
N ASP A 130 2.32 -9.99 9.44
CA ASP A 130 3.48 -9.16 9.76
C ASP A 130 4.57 -9.42 8.69
N PRO A 131 5.34 -8.39 8.27
CA PRO A 131 6.52 -8.64 7.45
C PRO A 131 7.44 -9.63 8.17
N PRO A 132 8.19 -10.50 7.49
CA PRO A 132 9.13 -11.38 8.16
C PRO A 132 10.39 -10.62 8.62
N VAL A 133 11.05 -11.14 9.65
CA VAL A 133 12.37 -10.66 10.11
C VAL A 133 13.46 -11.32 9.27
N GLY A 134 14.44 -10.54 8.79
CA GLY A 134 15.54 -11.08 8.00
C GLY A 134 15.10 -11.68 6.65
N ARG A 135 15.50 -12.92 6.37
CA ARG A 135 15.29 -13.59 5.08
C ARG A 135 13.82 -13.98 4.88
N LEU A 136 13.29 -13.72 3.68
CA LEU A 136 11.93 -14.13 3.30
C LEU A 136 11.81 -15.66 3.27
N GLY A 137 10.81 -16.18 3.99
CA GLY A 137 10.37 -17.57 3.88
C GLY A 137 9.54 -17.80 2.61
N TRP A 138 9.32 -19.07 2.27
CA TRP A 138 8.43 -19.43 1.17
C TRP A 138 6.95 -19.16 1.50
N GLU A 139 6.57 -19.22 2.78
CA GLU A 139 5.20 -18.92 3.24
C GLU A 139 4.83 -17.44 3.05
N ASP A 140 5.82 -16.55 3.14
CA ASP A 140 5.63 -15.10 3.01
C ASP A 140 5.64 -14.62 1.54
N SER A 141 5.97 -15.50 0.60
CA SER A 141 6.30 -15.14 -0.79
C SER A 141 5.13 -14.55 -1.58
N TYR A 142 3.89 -14.81 -1.14
CA TYR A 142 2.72 -14.14 -1.70
C TYR A 142 2.68 -12.67 -1.30
N PHE A 143 2.80 -12.38 0.00
CA PHE A 143 2.63 -11.02 0.54
C PHE A 143 3.85 -10.13 0.36
N TYR A 144 5.04 -10.71 0.38
CA TYR A 144 6.30 -9.97 0.41
C TYR A 144 7.31 -10.51 -0.60
N CYS A 145 8.13 -9.61 -1.12
CA CYS A 145 9.24 -9.92 -2.00
C CYS A 145 10.43 -9.00 -1.73
N LEU A 146 11.60 -9.33 -2.26
CA LEU A 146 12.78 -8.47 -2.15
C LEU A 146 12.77 -7.40 -3.25
N THR A 147 13.21 -6.19 -2.91
CA THR A 147 13.38 -5.11 -3.91
C THR A 147 14.41 -5.47 -4.99
N SER A 148 15.32 -6.40 -4.68
CA SER A 148 16.38 -6.89 -5.55
C SER A 148 15.96 -8.05 -6.46
N ASP A 149 14.73 -8.58 -6.30
CA ASP A 149 14.25 -9.72 -7.09
C ASP A 149 14.47 -9.49 -8.59
N GLN A 150 15.01 -10.52 -9.25
CA GLN A 150 15.37 -10.45 -10.66
C GLN A 150 14.18 -10.08 -11.55
N LYS A 151 12.97 -10.47 -11.16
CA LYS A 151 11.74 -10.14 -11.88
C LYS A 151 11.53 -8.65 -12.07
N PHE A 152 12.10 -7.78 -11.23
CA PHE A 152 11.95 -6.33 -11.38
C PHE A 152 13.02 -5.70 -12.28
N ARG A 153 14.07 -6.42 -12.67
CA ARG A 153 15.20 -5.88 -13.44
C ARG A 153 14.82 -5.75 -14.91
N HIS A 154 14.38 -4.56 -15.32
CA HIS A 154 14.06 -4.27 -16.71
C HIS A 154 14.80 -3.04 -17.19
N GLU A 155 15.36 -3.16 -18.39
CA GLU A 155 16.30 -2.22 -19.03
C GLU A 155 15.78 -0.78 -19.21
N THR A 156 14.46 -0.56 -19.14
CA THR A 156 13.83 0.72 -19.53
C THR A 156 13.60 1.68 -18.37
N ILE A 157 13.55 1.19 -17.14
CA ILE A 157 13.52 2.07 -15.97
C ILE A 157 14.96 2.30 -15.59
N GLN A 158 15.41 3.55 -15.49
CA GLN A 158 16.74 3.84 -14.97
C GLN A 158 16.87 3.19 -13.59
N LEU A 159 17.51 2.02 -13.58
CA LEU A 159 17.71 1.10 -12.45
C LEU A 159 18.59 1.71 -11.35
N SER A 160 18.95 2.98 -11.47
CA SER A 160 20.02 3.58 -10.68
C SER A 160 19.73 3.39 -9.20
N ASP A 161 18.56 3.74 -8.68
CA ASP A 161 18.35 3.73 -7.23
C ASP A 161 17.55 2.51 -6.72
N ARG A 162 18.14 1.31 -6.84
CA ARG A 162 17.68 0.10 -6.11
C ARG A 162 18.75 -0.48 -5.17
N PRO A 163 18.35 -1.02 -4.00
CA PRO A 163 19.24 -1.80 -3.14
C PRO A 163 19.96 -2.91 -3.91
N SER A 164 21.29 -2.96 -3.81
CA SER A 164 22.08 -4.04 -4.41
C SER A 164 21.85 -5.34 -3.66
N GLU A 165 21.99 -6.49 -4.34
CA GLU A 165 22.03 -7.80 -3.68
C GLU A 165 23.21 -7.96 -2.72
N LYS A 166 24.26 -7.14 -2.90
CA LYS A 166 25.41 -7.08 -2.00
C LYS A 166 25.12 -6.25 -0.74
N ASP A 167 24.14 -5.37 -0.81
CA ASP A 167 23.69 -4.60 0.34
C ASP A 167 22.71 -5.45 1.18
N TRP A 168 22.32 -4.94 2.35
CA TRP A 168 21.31 -5.62 3.16
C TRP A 168 19.97 -5.72 2.41
N PRO A 169 19.30 -6.89 2.43
CA PRO A 169 18.05 -7.09 1.70
C PRO A 169 16.96 -6.13 2.19
N VAL A 170 16.25 -5.52 1.25
CA VAL A 170 15.08 -4.67 1.54
C VAL A 170 13.83 -5.41 1.09
N LYS A 171 12.86 -5.50 1.99
CA LYS A 171 11.57 -6.16 1.77
C LYS A 171 10.54 -5.15 1.32
N MET A 172 9.65 -5.57 0.43
CA MET A 172 8.49 -4.79 0.00
C MET A 172 7.28 -5.72 -0.16
N PRO A 173 6.04 -5.19 -0.17
CA PRO A 173 4.89 -6.00 -0.53
C PRO A 173 4.99 -6.52 -1.97
N GLY A 174 4.44 -7.71 -2.20
CA GLY A 174 4.26 -8.26 -3.55
C GLY A 174 3.34 -7.37 -4.39
N PRO A 175 3.46 -7.39 -5.73
CA PRO A 175 2.72 -6.48 -6.61
C PRO A 175 1.19 -6.57 -6.46
N GLU A 176 0.66 -7.79 -6.45
CA GLU A 176 -0.77 -8.05 -6.27
C GLU A 176 -1.27 -7.66 -4.87
N PRO A 177 -0.69 -8.15 -3.75
CA PRO A 177 -1.08 -7.67 -2.43
C PRO A 177 -0.98 -6.15 -2.29
N PHE A 178 0.08 -5.54 -2.83
CA PHE A 178 0.26 -4.09 -2.76
C PHE A 178 -0.90 -3.34 -3.44
N PHE A 179 -1.35 -3.82 -4.61
CA PHE A 179 -2.55 -3.29 -5.26
C PHE A 179 -3.79 -3.45 -4.38
N GLU A 180 -4.02 -4.64 -3.84
CA GLU A 180 -5.18 -4.93 -2.99
C GLU A 180 -5.22 -4.03 -1.74
N ALA A 181 -4.06 -3.78 -1.14
CA ALA A 181 -3.94 -2.86 -0.02
C ALA A 181 -4.22 -1.41 -0.42
N LEU A 182 -3.74 -0.96 -1.59
CA LEU A 182 -4.06 0.38 -2.11
C LEU A 182 -5.56 0.55 -2.34
N VAL A 183 -6.23 -0.45 -2.93
CA VAL A 183 -7.69 -0.43 -3.09
C VAL A 183 -8.40 -0.46 -1.74
N SER A 184 -7.93 -1.29 -0.79
CA SER A 184 -8.45 -1.32 0.58
C SER A 184 -8.35 0.05 1.26
N LEU A 185 -7.24 0.78 1.06
CA LEU A 185 -7.06 2.14 1.53
C LEU A 185 -8.04 3.11 0.86
N CYS A 186 -8.29 2.99 -0.45
CA CYS A 186 -9.33 3.77 -1.15
C CYS A 186 -10.73 3.52 -0.58
N VAL A 187 -11.04 2.28 -0.21
CA VAL A 187 -12.32 1.91 0.38
C VAL A 187 -12.43 2.46 1.80
N ARG A 188 -11.40 2.28 2.63
CA ARG A 188 -11.39 2.80 4.02
C ARG A 188 -11.55 4.31 4.04
N GLU A 189 -10.85 5.02 3.17
CA GLU A 189 -10.85 6.48 3.10
C GLU A 189 -12.03 7.04 2.29
N TYR A 190 -13.07 6.24 1.99
CA TYR A 190 -14.20 6.70 1.17
C TYR A 190 -14.87 7.98 1.70
N GLU A 191 -15.00 8.12 3.02
CA GLU A 191 -15.55 9.33 3.66
C GLU A 191 -14.52 10.47 3.83
N ALA A 192 -13.28 10.28 3.37
CA ALA A 192 -12.16 11.22 3.48
C ALA A 192 -11.53 11.51 2.09
N PRO A 193 -12.17 12.36 1.27
CA PRO A 193 -11.83 12.50 -0.16
C PRO A 193 -10.37 12.85 -0.45
N LEU A 194 -9.74 13.65 0.41
CA LEU A 194 -8.36 14.09 0.21
C LEU A 194 -7.37 12.93 0.33
N THR A 195 -7.46 12.12 1.40
CA THR A 195 -6.62 10.94 1.61
C THR A 195 -6.98 9.84 0.61
N GLN A 196 -8.27 9.68 0.29
CA GLN A 196 -8.72 8.75 -0.74
C GLN A 196 -8.07 9.01 -2.10
N SER A 197 -8.02 10.29 -2.52
CA SER A 197 -7.47 10.67 -3.82
C SER A 197 -5.99 10.29 -3.96
N PHE A 198 -5.23 10.30 -2.87
CA PHE A 198 -3.83 9.88 -2.85
C PHE A 198 -3.70 8.40 -3.20
N TRP A 199 -4.43 7.54 -2.49
CA TRP A 199 -4.42 6.09 -2.70
C TRP A 199 -4.98 5.70 -4.06
N GLN A 200 -6.04 6.39 -4.51
CA GLN A 200 -6.62 6.14 -5.83
C GLN A 200 -5.64 6.45 -6.97
N LYS A 201 -4.88 7.54 -6.85
CA LYS A 201 -3.82 7.90 -7.82
C LYS A 201 -2.72 6.83 -7.84
N ALA A 202 -2.31 6.33 -6.68
CA ALA A 202 -1.33 5.24 -6.58
C ALA A 202 -1.85 3.95 -7.23
N ALA A 203 -3.08 3.53 -6.91
CA ALA A 203 -3.71 2.34 -7.51
C ALA A 203 -3.86 2.47 -9.04
N HIS A 204 -4.29 3.64 -9.52
CA HIS A 204 -4.41 3.91 -10.95
C HIS A 204 -3.06 3.81 -11.67
N ARG A 205 -1.98 4.38 -11.11
CA ARG A 205 -0.65 4.24 -11.71
C ARG A 205 -0.22 2.80 -11.84
N LEU A 206 -0.48 1.99 -10.82
CA LEU A 206 -0.11 0.58 -10.86
C LEU A 206 -0.86 -0.16 -11.98
N VAL A 207 -2.17 0.06 -12.11
CA VAL A 207 -2.95 -0.52 -13.22
C VAL A 207 -2.42 -0.04 -14.58
N ARG A 208 -2.29 1.28 -14.77
CA ARG A 208 -1.89 1.88 -16.05
C ARG A 208 -0.47 1.49 -16.46
N ASP A 209 0.49 1.58 -15.55
CA ASP A 209 1.93 1.48 -15.86
C ASP A 209 2.51 0.08 -15.65
N VAL A 210 1.85 -0.76 -14.84
CA VAL A 210 2.32 -2.11 -14.51
C VAL A 210 1.39 -3.16 -15.10
N LEU A 211 0.07 -3.10 -14.85
CA LEU A 211 -0.85 -4.14 -15.31
C LEU A 211 -1.08 -4.11 -16.82
N HIS A 212 -1.36 -2.94 -17.39
CA HIS A 212 -1.76 -2.81 -18.80
C HIS A 212 -0.59 -2.68 -19.77
N ARG A 213 0.65 -2.47 -19.28
CA ARG A 213 1.82 -2.43 -20.17
C ARG A 213 2.18 -3.87 -20.57
N GLN A 214 1.89 -4.21 -21.83
CA GLN A 214 2.06 -5.53 -22.45
C GLN A 214 3.44 -6.21 -22.26
N ASN A 215 4.46 -5.46 -21.82
CA ASN A 215 5.83 -5.97 -21.62
C ASN A 215 6.25 -6.10 -20.14
N ARG A 216 5.33 -6.02 -19.17
CA ARG A 216 5.69 -6.02 -17.74
C ARG A 216 4.85 -7.03 -16.93
N PRO A 217 5.27 -8.29 -16.84
CA PRO A 217 4.50 -9.35 -16.19
C PRO A 217 4.59 -9.33 -14.65
N TYR A 218 4.92 -8.20 -14.02
CA TYR A 218 5.17 -8.16 -12.57
C TYR A 218 3.92 -8.39 -11.75
N MET A 219 2.76 -8.04 -12.31
CA MET A 219 1.47 -8.17 -11.66
C MET A 219 0.53 -8.88 -12.63
N ARG A 220 -0.17 -9.92 -12.16
CA ARG A 220 -1.14 -10.67 -12.95
C ARG A 220 -2.53 -10.47 -12.38
N ILE A 221 -3.50 -10.12 -13.23
CA ILE A 221 -4.88 -9.91 -12.78
C ILE A 221 -5.47 -11.16 -12.11
N ASP A 222 -5.13 -12.36 -12.61
CA ASP A 222 -5.62 -13.64 -12.08
C ASP A 222 -5.12 -13.94 -10.65
N ASN A 223 -4.05 -13.26 -10.22
CA ASN A 223 -3.47 -13.40 -8.89
C ASN A 223 -4.05 -12.39 -7.88
N ILE A 224 -4.86 -11.43 -8.34
CA ILE A 224 -5.50 -10.42 -7.49
C ILE A 224 -6.77 -11.00 -6.90
N LEU A 225 -6.88 -10.98 -5.57
CA LEU A 225 -8.00 -11.54 -4.85
C LEU A 225 -9.30 -10.80 -5.13
N SER A 226 -10.42 -11.52 -5.04
CA SER A 226 -11.75 -10.92 -5.00
C SER A 226 -11.93 -10.14 -3.68
N PRO A 227 -12.59 -8.97 -3.68
CA PRO A 227 -13.23 -8.30 -4.83
C PRO A 227 -12.30 -7.38 -5.63
N PHE A 228 -11.01 -7.28 -5.28
CA PHE A 228 -10.10 -6.25 -5.78
C PHE A 228 -9.82 -6.31 -7.28
N HIS A 229 -9.83 -7.50 -7.90
CA HIS A 229 -9.64 -7.62 -9.35
C HIS A 229 -10.74 -6.91 -10.16
N PHE A 230 -11.93 -6.69 -9.58
CA PHE A 230 -12.97 -5.89 -10.24
C PHE A 230 -12.63 -4.40 -10.31
N TYR A 231 -11.72 -3.89 -9.46
CA TYR A 231 -11.28 -2.50 -9.53
C TYR A 231 -10.59 -2.18 -10.87
N ASP A 232 -9.84 -3.13 -11.41
CA ASP A 232 -9.23 -3.00 -12.75
C ASP A 232 -10.32 -2.87 -13.81
N ALA A 233 -11.27 -3.81 -13.84
CA ALA A 233 -12.38 -3.77 -14.79
C ALA A 233 -13.15 -2.44 -14.71
N GLU A 234 -13.42 -1.92 -13.51
CA GLU A 234 -14.09 -0.62 -13.36
C GLU A 234 -13.20 0.56 -13.77
N LEU A 235 -11.88 0.48 -13.58
CA LEU A 235 -10.93 1.51 -14.02
C LEU A 235 -10.77 1.52 -15.55
N SER A 236 -10.68 0.35 -16.18
CA SER A 236 -10.61 0.21 -17.64
C SER A 236 -11.95 0.54 -18.31
N ARG A 237 -13.08 0.23 -17.65
CA ARG A 237 -14.44 0.55 -18.13
C ARG A 237 -14.87 1.98 -17.83
N ALA A 238 -14.06 2.78 -17.14
CA ALA A 238 -14.39 4.14 -16.72
C ALA A 238 -14.64 5.07 -17.92
N ILE A 239 -15.80 4.92 -18.55
CA ILE A 239 -16.44 5.87 -19.44
C ILE A 239 -16.95 7.06 -18.61
N THR A 240 -17.20 6.88 -17.29
CA THR A 240 -17.52 7.97 -16.34
C THR A 240 -16.97 7.72 -14.92
N GLN A 241 -16.55 8.78 -14.23
CA GLN A 241 -16.10 8.78 -12.82
C GLN A 241 -17.15 8.17 -11.84
N ASN A 242 -18.43 8.29 -12.18
CA ASN A 242 -19.56 7.86 -11.36
C ASN A 242 -19.60 6.33 -11.13
N ALA A 243 -19.25 5.52 -12.13
CA ALA A 243 -19.28 4.06 -12.01
C ALA A 243 -18.25 3.56 -10.98
N LYS A 244 -17.02 4.09 -11.08
CA LYS A 244 -15.95 3.82 -10.12
C LYS A 244 -16.34 4.19 -8.69
N ASP A 245 -16.91 5.38 -8.50
CA ASP A 245 -17.31 5.85 -7.17
C ASP A 245 -18.45 5.02 -6.58
N ARG A 246 -19.36 4.51 -7.43
CA ARG A 246 -20.43 3.58 -7.03
C ARG A 246 -19.86 2.23 -6.57
N TRP A 247 -18.94 1.64 -7.33
CA TRP A 247 -18.32 0.37 -6.95
C TRP A 247 -17.56 0.50 -5.62
N LEU A 248 -16.74 1.54 -5.47
CA LEU A 248 -16.02 1.81 -4.22
C LEU A 248 -16.97 1.97 -3.03
N TYR A 249 -18.10 2.67 -3.24
CA TYR A 249 -19.14 2.82 -2.22
C TYR A 249 -19.78 1.50 -1.81
N ASP A 250 -20.05 0.62 -2.77
CA ASP A 250 -20.67 -0.67 -2.50
C ASP A 250 -19.74 -1.58 -1.69
N ILE A 251 -18.45 -1.65 -2.05
CA ILE A 251 -17.44 -2.36 -1.26
C ILE A 251 -17.29 -1.73 0.13
N TYR A 252 -17.24 -0.40 0.21
CA TYR A 252 -17.20 0.33 1.47
C TYR A 252 -18.36 -0.04 2.40
N ARG A 253 -19.60 -0.03 1.89
CA ARG A 253 -20.78 -0.42 2.66
C ARG A 253 -20.72 -1.87 3.11
N ALA A 254 -20.28 -2.77 2.24
CA ALA A 254 -20.16 -4.20 2.56
C ALA A 254 -19.16 -4.43 3.70
N MET A 255 -17.92 -3.94 3.56
CA MET A 255 -16.88 -4.13 4.57
C MET A 255 -17.19 -3.39 5.89
N LYS A 256 -17.84 -2.21 5.83
CA LYS A 256 -18.30 -1.49 7.03
C LYS A 256 -19.36 -2.29 7.80
N ARG A 257 -20.30 -2.95 7.11
CA ARG A 257 -21.31 -3.83 7.75
C ARG A 257 -20.68 -5.06 8.41
N LEU A 258 -19.60 -5.59 7.84
CA LEU A 258 -18.85 -6.72 8.39
C LEU A 258 -17.87 -6.31 9.50
N ASN A 259 -17.74 -5.00 9.80
CA ASN A 259 -16.77 -4.46 10.74
C ASN A 259 -15.31 -4.82 10.39
N GLU A 260 -15.01 -4.94 9.09
CA GLU A 260 -13.68 -5.28 8.57
C GLU A 260 -12.85 -4.03 8.19
N LEU A 261 -13.50 -2.85 8.14
CA LEU A 261 -12.80 -1.60 7.91
C LEU A 261 -12.33 -0.97 9.22
N PRO A 262 -11.02 -0.75 9.39
CA PRO A 262 -10.54 0.09 10.47
C PRO A 262 -11.04 1.52 10.28
N ARG A 263 -10.94 2.31 11.35
CA ARG A 263 -11.33 3.72 11.29
C ARG A 263 -10.50 4.44 10.22
N PRO A 264 -11.13 5.34 9.43
CA PRO A 264 -10.38 6.22 8.53
C PRO A 264 -9.35 7.03 9.32
N GLU A 265 -8.24 7.36 8.67
CA GLU A 265 -7.18 8.15 9.26
C GLU A 265 -7.67 9.57 9.56
N ARG A 266 -7.95 9.85 10.84
CA ARG A 266 -8.29 11.20 11.28
C ARG A 266 -7.01 12.01 11.39
N GLY A 267 -6.88 13.03 10.55
CA GLY A 267 -5.90 14.09 10.79
C GLY A 267 -4.56 13.96 10.06
N LEU A 268 -4.40 13.04 9.10
CA LEU A 268 -3.29 13.08 8.13
C LEU A 268 -3.13 14.47 7.47
N LEU A 269 -4.24 15.21 7.39
CA LEU A 269 -4.32 16.55 6.82
C LEU A 269 -4.86 17.58 7.80
N SER A 270 -4.87 17.29 9.11
CA SER A 270 -5.36 18.26 10.12
C SER A 270 -4.51 19.55 10.16
N GLY A 271 -3.25 19.48 9.71
CA GLY A 271 -2.38 20.64 9.50
C GLY A 271 -2.77 21.48 8.28
N TYR A 272 -3.56 20.94 7.35
CA TYR A 272 -4.25 21.71 6.33
C TYR A 272 -5.39 22.43 7.04
N ARG A 273 -5.12 23.62 7.59
CA ARG A 273 -6.19 24.54 7.98
C ARG A 273 -7.19 24.54 6.82
N ARG A 274 -8.46 24.24 7.12
CA ARG A 274 -9.57 24.50 6.20
C ARG A 274 -9.51 25.98 5.83
N SER A 275 -8.71 26.35 4.84
CA SER A 275 -8.96 27.56 4.09
C SER A 275 -10.36 27.35 3.50
N GLU A 276 -11.21 28.35 3.66
CA GLU A 276 -12.67 28.32 3.50
C GLU A 276 -13.16 27.93 2.08
N CYS A 277 -12.26 27.53 1.18
CA CYS A 277 -12.48 27.32 -0.25
C CYS A 277 -13.13 25.97 -0.62
N MET A 278 -13.32 25.02 0.31
CA MET A 278 -13.90 23.69 0.00
C MET A 278 -15.27 23.39 0.63
N GLN A 279 -16.04 24.40 1.06
CA GLN A 279 -17.41 24.14 1.56
C GLN A 279 -18.44 23.86 0.46
N GLU A 280 -18.12 23.99 -0.83
CA GLU A 280 -19.17 24.06 -1.88
C GLU A 280 -19.38 22.84 -2.78
N THR A 281 -18.67 21.72 -2.62
CA THR A 281 -18.88 20.54 -3.48
C THR A 281 -19.01 19.24 -2.71
N ARG A 282 -19.99 19.17 -1.80
CA ARG A 282 -20.66 17.87 -1.60
C ARG A 282 -21.64 17.69 -2.77
N PRO A 283 -21.64 16.57 -3.49
CA PRO A 283 -22.77 16.23 -4.33
C PRO A 283 -24.00 16.19 -3.42
N ARG A 284 -24.90 17.17 -3.53
CA ARG A 284 -26.25 17.06 -2.97
C ARG A 284 -26.92 15.92 -3.73
N MET A 285 -26.89 14.71 -3.17
CA MET A 285 -27.70 13.59 -3.65
C MET A 285 -29.14 13.65 -3.14
N ASP A 286 -29.51 14.68 -2.38
CA ASP A 286 -30.87 14.91 -1.90
C ASP A 286 -31.38 16.25 -2.45
N THR A 287 -32.39 16.20 -3.33
CA THR A 287 -33.46 17.20 -3.67
C THR A 287 -33.89 17.24 -5.14
N GLY A 288 -33.51 16.29 -6.01
CA GLY A 288 -33.97 16.26 -7.41
C GLY A 288 -34.85 15.05 -7.73
N LEU A 289 -36.04 14.92 -7.14
CA LEU A 289 -36.93 13.77 -7.35
C LEU A 289 -38.21 14.06 -8.15
N ASP A 290 -38.49 15.31 -8.52
CA ASP A 290 -39.79 15.66 -9.13
C ASP A 290 -39.77 15.84 -10.66
N HIS A 291 -38.63 15.59 -11.33
CA HIS A 291 -38.53 15.68 -12.80
C HIS A 291 -38.07 14.40 -13.52
N LEU A 292 -38.07 13.23 -12.87
CA LEU A 292 -37.62 11.95 -13.43
C LEU A 292 -38.74 10.90 -13.57
N GLN A 293 -39.95 11.31 -13.95
CA GLN A 293 -41.05 10.35 -14.10
C GLN A 293 -41.06 9.60 -15.45
N ASN A 294 -40.20 9.97 -16.40
CA ASN A 294 -40.10 9.31 -17.71
C ASN A 294 -38.88 8.37 -17.89
N ASP A 295 -37.97 8.28 -16.92
CA ASP A 295 -36.77 7.40 -16.96
C ASP A 295 -36.89 6.15 -16.04
N CYS A 296 -38.12 5.74 -15.72
CA CYS A 296 -38.35 4.69 -14.71
C CYS A 296 -37.89 3.28 -15.13
N SER A 297 -37.82 2.95 -16.42
CA SER A 297 -37.37 1.61 -16.86
C SER A 297 -35.86 1.44 -16.77
N GLU A 298 -35.08 2.43 -17.21
CA GLU A 298 -33.61 2.38 -17.11
C GLU A 298 -33.12 2.44 -15.66
N LEU A 299 -33.82 3.19 -14.80
CA LEU A 299 -33.53 3.22 -13.36
C LEU A 299 -33.88 1.91 -12.67
N GLN A 300 -34.95 1.22 -13.09
CA GLN A 300 -35.31 -0.09 -12.57
C GLN A 300 -34.30 -1.16 -13.01
N ASP A 301 -33.88 -1.14 -14.27
CA ASP A 301 -32.84 -2.03 -14.80
C ASP A 301 -31.48 -1.79 -14.13
N SER A 302 -31.12 -0.52 -13.89
CA SER A 302 -29.93 -0.16 -13.12
C SER A 302 -30.03 -0.62 -11.67
N ARG A 303 -31.21 -0.52 -11.04
CA ARG A 303 -31.44 -0.96 -9.65
C ARG A 303 -31.40 -2.47 -9.52
N ASP A 304 -31.99 -3.21 -10.45
CA ASP A 304 -32.00 -4.67 -10.46
C ASP A 304 -30.64 -5.24 -10.88
N TRP A 305 -29.94 -4.57 -11.80
CA TRP A 305 -28.53 -4.83 -12.06
C TRP A 305 -27.68 -4.62 -10.80
N CYS A 306 -27.88 -3.53 -10.06
CA CYS A 306 -27.14 -3.28 -8.81
C CYS A 306 -27.47 -4.28 -7.71
N LYS A 307 -28.73 -4.71 -7.58
CA LYS A 307 -29.12 -5.75 -6.62
C LYS A 307 -28.46 -7.08 -6.97
N ARG A 308 -28.56 -7.51 -8.23
CA ARG A 308 -27.89 -8.74 -8.70
C ARG A 308 -26.39 -8.65 -8.47
N ARG A 309 -25.77 -7.53 -8.86
CA ARG A 309 -24.34 -7.30 -8.67
C ARG A 309 -23.93 -7.27 -7.20
N ALA A 310 -24.75 -6.70 -6.31
CA ALA A 310 -24.49 -6.70 -4.87
C ALA A 310 -24.61 -8.11 -4.26
N GLU A 311 -25.55 -8.94 -4.72
CA GLU A 311 -25.65 -10.34 -4.32
C GLU A 311 -24.48 -11.17 -4.87
N ASP A 312 -24.07 -10.93 -6.12
CA ASP A 312 -22.88 -11.55 -6.71
C ASP A 312 -21.62 -11.17 -5.93
N ILE A 313 -21.44 -9.88 -5.60
CA ILE A 313 -20.31 -9.40 -4.79
C ILE A 313 -20.36 -10.01 -3.39
N LYS A 314 -21.52 -10.09 -2.73
CA LYS A 314 -21.64 -10.77 -1.43
C LYS A 314 -21.25 -12.23 -1.54
N HIS A 315 -21.71 -12.91 -2.59
CA HIS A 315 -21.41 -14.31 -2.81
C HIS A 315 -19.92 -14.53 -3.12
N ASP A 316 -19.31 -13.66 -3.93
CA ASP A 316 -17.88 -13.68 -4.26
C ASP A 316 -17.00 -13.35 -3.06
N ILE A 317 -17.40 -12.38 -2.22
CA ILE A 317 -16.73 -12.07 -0.95
C ILE A 317 -16.84 -13.28 0.00
N ALA A 318 -18.03 -13.85 0.17
CA ALA A 318 -18.24 -15.01 1.02
C ALA A 318 -17.42 -16.23 0.53
N ARG A 319 -17.35 -16.43 -0.78
CA ARG A 319 -16.53 -17.47 -1.42
C ARG A 319 -15.04 -17.20 -1.20
N GLY A 320 -14.58 -15.96 -1.40
CA GLY A 320 -13.20 -15.55 -1.16
C GLY A 320 -12.77 -15.75 0.29
N ILE A 321 -13.59 -15.33 1.25
CA ILE A 321 -13.36 -15.54 2.69
C ILE A 321 -13.29 -17.05 3.01
N THR A 322 -14.17 -17.85 2.40
CA THR A 322 -14.18 -19.31 2.58
C THR A 322 -12.90 -19.95 2.06
N GLU A 323 -12.42 -19.52 0.90
CA GLU A 323 -11.20 -20.06 0.29
C GLU A 323 -9.95 -19.65 1.07
N LEU A 324 -9.86 -18.40 1.52
CA LEU A 324 -8.80 -17.94 2.42
C LEU A 324 -8.76 -18.76 3.72
N ARG A 325 -9.92 -19.06 4.31
CA ARG A 325 -9.99 -19.92 5.50
C ARG A 325 -9.49 -21.35 5.25
N LYS A 326 -9.79 -21.93 4.08
CA LYS A 326 -9.29 -23.27 3.71
C LYS A 326 -7.77 -23.27 3.53
N GLN A 327 -7.23 -22.27 2.83
CA GLN A 327 -5.79 -22.13 2.64
C GLN A 327 -5.07 -21.99 3.98
N LEU A 328 -5.57 -21.14 4.88
CA LEU A 328 -5.04 -20.99 6.24
C LEU A 328 -5.18 -22.27 7.09
N TRP A 329 -6.26 -23.03 6.92
CA TRP A 329 -6.46 -24.29 7.65
C TRP A 329 -5.50 -25.40 7.20
N ASN A 330 -5.18 -25.44 5.90
CA ASN A 330 -4.23 -26.40 5.34
C ASN A 330 -2.77 -26.07 5.69
N LEU A 331 -2.50 -24.86 6.19
CA LEU A 331 -1.20 -24.45 6.73
C LEU A 331 -1.01 -24.80 8.22
N ARG A 332 -1.86 -25.67 8.80
CA ARG A 332 -1.60 -26.18 10.15
C ARG A 332 -0.24 -26.92 10.18
N PRO A 333 0.58 -26.70 11.22
CA PRO A 333 1.84 -27.41 11.36
C PRO A 333 1.56 -28.92 11.40
N LEU A 334 2.33 -29.66 10.60
CA LEU A 334 2.33 -31.13 10.61
C LEU A 334 2.41 -31.61 12.08
N PRO A 335 1.61 -32.62 12.47
CA PRO A 335 1.66 -33.15 13.82
C PRO A 335 3.10 -33.56 14.12
N HIS A 336 3.62 -33.04 15.23
CA HIS A 336 4.95 -33.28 15.78
C HIS A 336 5.49 -34.65 15.34
N ILE A 337 6.51 -34.63 14.49
CA ILE A 337 7.40 -35.79 14.32
C ILE A 337 7.87 -36.09 15.74
N ARG A 338 7.32 -37.16 16.34
CA ARG A 338 7.87 -37.75 17.56
C ARG A 338 9.29 -38.17 17.17
N LEU A 339 10.27 -37.37 17.58
CA LEU A 339 11.66 -37.81 17.65
C LEU A 339 11.64 -39.07 18.51
N GLY A 340 11.72 -40.23 17.85
CA GLY A 340 11.92 -41.50 18.51
C GLY A 340 13.15 -41.36 19.39
N ALA A 341 12.97 -41.64 20.68
CA ALA A 341 14.08 -41.76 21.60
C ALA A 341 15.05 -42.82 21.04
N ILE A 342 16.21 -42.38 20.58
CA ILE A 342 17.35 -43.26 20.35
C ILE A 342 17.92 -43.53 21.73
N THR A 343 17.38 -44.56 22.38
CA THR A 343 18.03 -45.24 23.51
C THR A 343 18.66 -46.51 22.97
N GLY A 344 19.99 -46.59 23.05
CA GLY A 344 20.77 -47.79 22.82
C GLY A 344 22.07 -47.47 22.10
N ASP A 345 23.22 -48.00 22.47
CA ASP A 345 23.59 -48.82 23.62
C ASP A 345 25.13 -48.71 23.65
N GLY A 346 25.69 -48.36 24.79
CA GLY A 346 27.13 -48.42 24.96
C GLY A 346 27.48 -49.81 25.43
N SER A 347 28.09 -50.65 24.57
CA SER A 347 28.86 -51.85 24.97
C SER A 347 29.41 -52.63 23.77
N ARG A 348 30.72 -52.48 23.48
CA ARG A 348 31.73 -53.56 23.34
C ARG A 348 32.83 -53.28 22.31
N LEU A 349 34.05 -53.39 22.83
CA LEU A 349 35.39 -53.56 22.23
C LEU A 349 36.05 -52.34 21.56
#